data_AF-A0A351I4F0-F1
#
_entry.id   AF-A0A351I4F0-F1
#
_cell.length_a   1.000
_cell.length_b   1.000
_cell.length_c   1.000
_cell.angle_alpha   90.00
_cell.angle_beta   90.00
_cell.angle_gamma   90.00
#
_symmetry.space_group_name_H-M   'P 1'
#
loop_
_entity.id
_entity.type
_entity.pdbx_description
1 polymer ?
#
loop_
_entity_poly.entity_id
_entity_poly.type
_entity_poly.pdbx_seq_one_letter_code
_entity_poly.pdbx_strand_id
1 'polypeptide(L)'
;MRRATFAALAALSGCAEIGLEPAGVPPPPPPRPFLREARAASANFGAGLIAHRKVDGLRMEVLTVGEGQVPGSDLSELKSPESRLKPPVLVFLIKHPKEGPILFGTGLPEDLGGLGGKRVKGASLAPFKVPMGADIISQLEKRGVKAQDVRWIILPDLAPEWSGRAGSFPNAVVVVSAQAWTNPKRKYLEVELHDPRAFVPEERLRLQDFTIQPPYGPFAHGQDLLSDGTLILVDLDGGAAGGMGLWVNLDSGPVLLTGPAAFVYDNIFDQALPDRRFVVDVSSFAWNTRAMRQAQEAVPRLVIAPAHDLSTLKLSPRPDIEIVP
;
A
#
# COMPACT_ATOMS: atom_id res chain seq x y z
N MET A 1 -37.49 -26.66 -10.86
CA MET A 1 -36.91 -26.05 -9.65
C MET A 1 -35.48 -26.54 -9.47
N ARG A 2 -34.48 -25.79 -9.94
CA ARG A 2 -33.06 -26.01 -9.62
C ARG A 2 -32.58 -24.74 -8.92
N ARG A 3 -32.25 -24.86 -7.63
CA ARG A 3 -31.64 -23.79 -6.84
C ARG A 3 -30.19 -23.66 -7.31
N ALA A 4 -29.87 -22.56 -7.99
CA ALA A 4 -28.49 -22.17 -8.24
C ALA A 4 -27.94 -21.54 -6.96
N THR A 5 -27.00 -22.21 -6.33
CA THR A 5 -26.23 -21.72 -5.19
C THR A 5 -25.25 -20.67 -5.73
N PHE A 6 -25.55 -19.38 -5.54
CA PHE A 6 -24.58 -18.30 -5.72
C PHE A 6 -23.55 -18.40 -4.59
N ALA A 7 -22.34 -18.87 -4.89
CA ALA A 7 -21.20 -18.71 -4.00
C ALA A 7 -20.72 -17.25 -4.12
N ALA A 8 -20.95 -16.46 -3.07
CA ALA A 8 -20.37 -15.13 -2.95
C ALA A 8 -18.86 -15.27 -2.74
N LEU A 9 -18.06 -15.04 -3.79
CA LEU A 9 -16.62 -14.89 -3.67
C LEU A 9 -16.32 -13.55 -3.01
N ALA A 10 -15.87 -13.60 -1.76
CA ALA A 10 -15.17 -12.52 -1.09
C ALA A 10 -13.79 -12.39 -1.75
N ALA A 11 -13.60 -11.38 -2.61
CA ALA A 11 -12.27 -11.00 -3.05
C ALA A 11 -11.75 -9.90 -2.11
N LEU A 12 -10.51 -10.00 -1.65
CA LEU A 12 -9.76 -8.85 -1.17
C LEU A 12 -9.51 -7.91 -2.36
N SER A 13 -9.53 -6.60 -2.16
CA SER A 13 -9.22 -5.61 -3.19
C SER A 13 -7.73 -5.50 -3.51
N GLY A 14 -6.99 -6.62 -3.46
CA GLY A 14 -5.69 -6.70 -4.14
C GLY A 14 -5.94 -6.78 -5.64
N CYS A 15 -5.68 -5.70 -6.36
CA CYS A 15 -5.58 -5.64 -7.82
C CYS A 15 -6.20 -6.82 -8.59
N ALA A 16 -7.51 -6.78 -8.82
CA ALA A 16 -8.15 -7.67 -9.78
C ALA A 16 -7.76 -7.26 -11.21
N GLU A 17 -6.46 -7.23 -11.56
CA GLU A 17 -5.95 -7.14 -12.94
C GLU A 17 -5.96 -8.52 -13.60
N ILE A 18 -7.12 -9.17 -13.55
CA ILE A 18 -7.34 -10.43 -14.24
C ILE A 18 -7.48 -10.12 -15.72
N GLY A 19 -6.45 -10.51 -16.47
CA GLY A 19 -6.53 -10.58 -17.93
C GLY A 19 -7.66 -11.51 -18.32
N LEU A 20 -8.68 -10.95 -18.98
CA LEU A 20 -9.52 -11.71 -19.89
C LEU A 20 -8.60 -12.29 -20.96
N GLU A 21 -8.53 -13.62 -21.08
CA GLU A 21 -7.95 -14.22 -22.29
C GLU A 21 -8.85 -13.84 -23.48
N PRO A 22 -8.32 -13.09 -24.48
CA PRO A 22 -9.06 -12.91 -25.72
C PRO A 22 -9.16 -14.28 -26.40
N ALA A 23 -10.38 -14.64 -26.76
CA ALA A 23 -10.73 -15.91 -27.40
C ALA A 23 -9.68 -16.42 -28.39
N GLY A 24 -9.03 -17.54 -28.04
CA GLY A 24 -8.37 -18.43 -29.01
C GLY A 24 -6.91 -18.14 -29.38
N VAL A 25 -6.19 -17.24 -28.70
CA VAL A 25 -4.74 -17.09 -28.87
C VAL A 25 -4.02 -17.56 -27.61
N PRO A 26 -3.21 -18.63 -27.65
CA PRO A 26 -2.45 -19.05 -26.48
C PRO A 26 -1.52 -17.90 -26.05
N PRO A 27 -1.45 -17.58 -24.74
CA PRO A 27 -0.58 -16.53 -24.26
C PRO A 27 0.87 -16.81 -24.66
N PRO A 28 1.68 -15.78 -24.94
CA PRO A 28 3.11 -15.98 -25.15
C PRO A 28 3.69 -16.73 -23.93
N PRO A 29 4.65 -17.65 -24.15
CA PRO A 29 5.28 -18.35 -23.03
C PRO A 29 5.78 -17.31 -22.02
N PRO A 30 5.59 -17.55 -20.72
CA PRO A 30 6.02 -16.60 -19.70
C PRO A 30 7.50 -16.28 -19.96
N PRO A 31 7.90 -15.00 -19.92
CA PRO A 31 9.31 -14.66 -20.03
C PRO A 31 10.05 -15.49 -18.99
N ARG A 32 11.19 -16.09 -19.39
CA ARG A 32 12.03 -16.81 -18.42
C ARG A 32 12.28 -15.83 -17.27
N PRO A 33 12.10 -16.25 -16.00
CA PRO A 33 12.35 -15.36 -14.88
C PRO A 33 13.77 -14.84 -15.03
N PHE A 34 13.88 -13.56 -15.38
CA PHE A 34 15.15 -12.88 -15.35
C PHE A 34 15.42 -12.69 -13.87
N LEU A 35 16.27 -13.54 -13.31
CA LEU A 35 16.83 -13.33 -11.98
C LEU A 35 17.64 -12.03 -12.08
N ARG A 36 17.01 -10.88 -11.79
CA ARG A 36 17.73 -9.64 -11.57
C ARG A 36 18.80 -9.95 -10.51
N GLU A 37 20.04 -9.54 -10.73
CA GLU A 37 21.08 -9.74 -9.73
C GLU A 37 20.76 -8.93 -8.48
N ALA A 38 20.76 -9.60 -7.32
CA ALA A 38 20.41 -9.00 -6.04
C ALA A 38 21.25 -7.75 -5.81
N ARG A 39 20.60 -6.58 -5.76
CA ARG A 39 21.31 -5.33 -5.53
C ARG A 39 21.64 -5.23 -4.05
N ALA A 40 22.88 -5.53 -3.70
CA ALA A 40 23.35 -5.29 -2.33
C ALA A 40 23.24 -3.78 -2.02
N ALA A 41 22.75 -3.45 -0.83
CA ALA A 41 22.86 -2.08 -0.34
C ALA A 41 24.35 -1.70 -0.26
N SER A 42 24.67 -0.45 -0.59
CA SER A 42 26.04 0.03 -0.41
C SER A 42 26.41 -0.02 1.08
N ALA A 43 27.70 -0.23 1.39
CA ALA A 43 28.17 -0.25 2.78
C ALA A 43 27.82 1.04 3.56
N ASN A 44 27.64 2.15 2.84
CA ASN A 44 27.32 3.45 3.41
C ASN A 44 25.82 3.76 3.41
N PHE A 45 24.96 2.84 2.96
CA PHE A 45 23.52 3.08 2.86
C PHE A 45 22.92 3.51 4.20
N GLY A 46 23.20 2.76 5.28
CA GLY A 46 22.72 3.10 6.62
C GLY A 46 23.24 4.45 7.14
N ALA A 47 24.50 4.81 6.83
CA ALA A 47 25.07 6.11 7.21
C ALA A 47 24.42 7.27 6.45
N GLY A 48 24.08 7.05 5.17
CA GLY A 48 23.39 8.04 4.33
C GLY A 48 22.02 8.43 4.87
N LEU A 49 21.29 7.49 5.50
CA LEU A 49 19.99 7.77 6.13
C LEU A 49 20.07 8.86 7.20
N ILE A 50 21.15 8.85 7.98
CA ILE A 50 21.38 9.83 9.06
C ILE A 50 21.91 11.13 8.45
N ALA A 51 22.89 11.04 7.55
CA ALA A 51 23.56 12.20 7.00
C ALA A 51 22.66 13.09 6.14
N HIS A 52 21.63 12.52 5.50
CA HIS A 52 20.74 13.25 4.60
C HIS A 52 19.47 13.78 5.28
N ARG A 53 19.20 13.38 6.52
CA ARG A 53 18.02 13.82 7.27
C ARG A 53 18.23 15.23 7.82
N LYS A 54 17.35 16.16 7.47
CA LYS A 54 17.42 17.58 7.84
C LYS A 54 16.34 18.01 8.84
N VAL A 55 15.47 17.09 9.25
CA VAL A 55 14.35 17.35 10.16
C VAL A 55 14.23 16.20 11.16
N ASP A 56 14.17 16.55 12.44
CA ASP A 56 13.93 15.63 13.56
C ASP A 56 12.53 15.83 14.13
N GLY A 57 12.08 14.92 14.99
CA GLY A 57 10.80 15.04 15.68
C GLY A 57 9.59 14.57 14.85
N LEU A 58 9.84 13.83 13.76
CA LEU A 58 8.77 13.13 13.05
C LEU A 58 8.11 12.11 13.98
N ARG A 59 6.78 12.01 13.88
CA ARG A 59 6.00 10.97 14.56
C ARG A 59 5.09 10.29 13.56
N MET A 60 4.82 9.02 13.79
CA MET A 60 3.91 8.22 12.98
C MET A 60 2.82 7.62 13.85
N GLU A 61 1.58 7.76 13.42
CA GLU A 61 0.44 7.05 13.99
C GLU A 61 -0.10 6.06 12.97
N VAL A 62 -0.38 4.84 13.41
CA VAL A 62 -0.91 3.76 12.58
C VAL A 62 -2.37 3.57 12.94
N LEU A 63 -3.25 3.91 11.99
CA LEU A 63 -4.68 3.99 12.19
C LEU A 63 -5.35 2.79 11.54
N THR A 64 -6.05 1.99 12.32
CA THR A 64 -6.96 0.99 11.76
C THR A 64 -8.25 1.69 11.35
N VAL A 65 -8.53 1.74 10.05
CA VAL A 65 -9.68 2.45 9.47
C VAL A 65 -10.74 1.51 8.89
N GLY A 66 -10.56 0.21 9.09
CA GLY A 66 -11.49 -0.82 8.69
C GLY A 66 -10.91 -2.21 8.93
N GLU A 67 -11.75 -3.22 8.79
CA GLU A 67 -11.32 -4.62 8.79
C GLU A 67 -12.05 -5.39 7.67
N GLY A 68 -11.35 -6.31 7.02
CA GLY A 68 -11.94 -7.26 6.07
C GLY A 68 -11.93 -8.67 6.64
N GLN A 69 -12.88 -9.54 6.29
CA GLN A 69 -12.80 -10.97 6.63
C GLN A 69 -12.51 -11.82 5.39
N VAL A 70 -11.41 -12.57 5.43
CA VAL A 70 -10.81 -13.17 4.22
C VAL A 70 -10.26 -14.56 4.49
N PRO A 71 -10.25 -15.48 3.51
CA PRO A 71 -9.46 -16.70 3.56
C PRO A 71 -7.98 -16.41 3.86
N GLY A 72 -7.36 -17.17 4.76
CA GLY A 72 -5.93 -16.98 5.04
C GLY A 72 -5.03 -17.17 3.83
N SER A 73 -5.40 -18.12 2.95
CA SER A 73 -4.69 -18.41 1.69
C SER A 73 -4.63 -17.21 0.74
N ASP A 74 -5.55 -16.24 0.87
CA ASP A 74 -5.52 -15.03 0.05
C ASP A 74 -4.31 -14.14 0.41
N LEU A 75 -3.90 -14.15 1.68
CA LEU A 75 -2.81 -13.32 2.20
C LEU A 75 -1.45 -14.04 2.16
N SER A 76 -1.44 -15.36 2.29
CA SER A 76 -0.21 -16.17 2.37
C SER A 76 -0.53 -17.64 2.10
N GLU A 77 0.26 -18.27 1.23
CA GLU A 77 0.17 -19.70 0.94
C GLU A 77 0.48 -20.60 2.15
N LEU A 78 1.08 -20.05 3.22
CA LEU A 78 1.29 -20.76 4.48
C LEU A 78 0.03 -20.83 5.36
N LYS A 79 -1.03 -20.11 4.99
CA LYS A 79 -2.25 -20.01 5.79
C LYS A 79 -3.39 -20.81 5.15
N SER A 80 -4.17 -21.49 5.99
CA SER A 80 -5.25 -22.38 5.52
C SER A 80 -6.35 -21.60 4.77
N PRO A 81 -6.89 -22.14 3.65
CA PRO A 81 -8.05 -21.57 2.96
C PRO A 81 -9.33 -21.61 3.80
N GLU A 82 -9.38 -22.45 4.85
CA GLU A 82 -10.52 -22.53 5.77
C GLU A 82 -10.45 -21.45 6.85
N SER A 83 -9.27 -20.90 7.11
CA SER A 83 -9.12 -19.82 8.09
C SER A 83 -9.84 -18.56 7.61
N ARG A 84 -10.42 -17.80 8.55
CA ARG A 84 -11.09 -16.52 8.28
C ARG A 84 -10.39 -15.43 9.07
N LEU A 85 -9.37 -14.85 8.45
CA LEU A 85 -8.55 -13.81 9.06
C LEU A 85 -9.22 -12.46 8.93
N LYS A 86 -8.83 -11.55 9.83
CA LYS A 86 -9.30 -10.17 9.86
C LYS A 86 -8.17 -9.18 9.61
N PRO A 87 -7.64 -9.08 8.39
CA PRO A 87 -6.64 -8.07 8.06
C PRO A 87 -7.19 -6.66 8.35
N PRO A 88 -6.47 -5.81 9.10
CA PRO A 88 -6.81 -4.41 9.25
C PRO A 88 -6.56 -3.66 7.94
N VAL A 89 -7.41 -2.66 7.66
CA VAL A 89 -7.12 -1.61 6.69
C VAL A 89 -6.38 -0.51 7.43
N LEU A 90 -5.13 -0.27 7.04
CA LEU A 90 -4.24 0.66 7.72
C LEU A 90 -4.10 1.96 6.93
N VAL A 91 -4.12 3.07 7.66
CA VAL A 91 -3.66 4.38 7.17
C VAL A 91 -2.59 4.87 8.12
N PHE A 92 -1.50 5.40 7.58
CA PHE A 92 -0.40 5.93 8.39
C PHE A 92 -0.46 7.45 8.36
N LEU A 93 -0.63 8.05 9.53
CA LEU A 93 -0.54 9.49 9.73
C LEU A 93 0.88 9.83 10.17
N ILE A 94 1.62 10.52 9.31
CA ILE A 94 2.95 11.04 9.61
C ILE A 94 2.81 12.52 9.96
N LYS A 95 3.24 12.88 11.17
CA LYS A 95 3.29 14.27 11.63
C LYS A 95 4.68 14.82 11.35
N HIS A 96 4.79 15.58 10.25
CA HIS A 96 6.03 16.23 9.87
C HIS A 96 6.12 17.62 10.52
N PRO A 97 7.18 17.97 11.26
CA PRO A 97 7.25 19.26 11.98
C PRO A 97 7.23 20.50 11.07
N LYS A 98 7.70 20.39 9.83
CA LYS A 98 7.72 21.50 8.86
C LYS A 98 6.58 21.47 7.86
N GLU A 99 6.12 20.28 7.49
CA GLU A 99 5.11 20.08 6.43
C GLU A 99 3.73 19.81 7.00
N GLY A 100 3.59 19.56 8.31
CA GLY A 100 2.34 19.19 8.92
C GLY A 100 1.93 17.73 8.66
N PRO A 101 0.62 17.42 8.77
CA PRO A 101 0.09 16.08 8.59
C PRO A 101 0.24 15.55 7.16
N ILE A 102 0.76 14.32 7.05
CA ILE A 102 0.96 13.58 5.81
C ILE A 102 0.29 12.21 5.98
N LEU A 103 -0.45 11.75 4.97
CA LEU A 103 -1.10 10.45 4.98
C LEU A 103 -0.43 9.50 3.99
N PHE A 104 -0.18 8.26 4.41
CA PHE A 104 0.07 7.15 3.50
C PHE A 104 -1.18 6.26 3.48
N GLY A 105 -1.90 6.29 2.35
CA GLY A 105 -3.26 5.80 2.26
C GLY A 105 -4.32 6.72 2.84
N THR A 106 -5.57 6.49 2.48
CA THR A 106 -6.73 7.28 2.96
C THR A 106 -7.89 6.40 3.41
N GLY A 107 -7.78 5.08 3.32
CA GLY A 107 -8.82 4.17 3.77
C GLY A 107 -9.92 3.98 2.74
N LEU A 108 -10.90 3.16 3.13
CA LEU A 108 -12.05 2.79 2.32
C LEU A 108 -12.98 3.99 2.06
N PRO A 109 -13.69 4.01 0.91
CA PRO A 109 -14.64 5.06 0.59
C PRO A 109 -15.78 5.16 1.62
N GLU A 110 -16.39 6.35 1.72
CA GLU A 110 -17.49 6.67 2.67
C GLU A 110 -18.72 5.80 2.52
N ASP A 111 -18.89 5.40 1.29
CA ASP A 111 -20.00 4.68 0.78
C ASP A 111 -19.43 3.37 0.23
N LEU A 112 -19.70 2.28 0.95
CA LEU A 112 -19.97 0.99 0.31
C LEU A 112 -21.50 0.85 -0.03
N GLY A 113 -22.38 1.72 0.53
CA GLY A 113 -23.72 2.08 -0.02
C GLY A 113 -24.38 3.41 0.50
N GLY A 114 -24.10 4.65 0.02
CA GLY A 114 -24.34 5.93 0.74
C GLY A 114 -24.26 7.36 0.08
N LEU A 115 -23.52 7.63 -1.00
CA LEU A 115 -23.74 8.69 -2.02
C LEU A 115 -24.70 8.15 -3.09
N GLY A 116 -25.91 7.78 -2.65
CA GLY A 116 -26.84 7.02 -3.48
C GLY A 116 -26.29 5.62 -3.76
N GLY A 117 -26.53 4.70 -2.82
CA GLY A 117 -26.13 3.28 -2.82
C GLY A 117 -26.54 2.45 -4.04
N LYS A 118 -26.00 2.81 -5.20
CA LYS A 118 -26.12 2.09 -6.46
C LYS A 118 -24.78 1.87 -7.17
N ARG A 119 -23.63 2.36 -6.67
CA ARG A 119 -22.44 2.50 -7.55
C ARG A 119 -21.07 2.10 -7.03
N VAL A 120 -20.88 1.67 -5.78
CA VAL A 120 -19.67 0.90 -5.40
C VAL A 120 -20.10 -0.52 -5.01
N LYS A 121 -20.66 -1.25 -6.00
CA LYS A 121 -20.92 -2.68 -5.87
C LYS A 121 -19.82 -3.41 -6.63
N GLY A 122 -18.84 -3.89 -5.89
CA GLY A 122 -17.93 -4.93 -6.38
C GLY A 122 -17.86 -6.03 -5.32
N ALA A 123 -17.89 -7.29 -5.74
CA ALA A 123 -17.74 -8.43 -4.84
C ALA A 123 -16.41 -8.38 -4.05
N SER A 124 -15.44 -7.60 -4.54
CA SER A 124 -14.11 -7.37 -3.95
C SER A 124 -14.04 -6.39 -2.77
N LEU A 125 -15.08 -5.59 -2.51
CA LEU A 125 -15.14 -4.70 -1.33
C LEU A 125 -16.13 -5.18 -0.28
N ALA A 126 -17.01 -6.11 -0.65
CA ALA A 126 -17.99 -6.74 0.25
C ALA A 126 -17.41 -7.33 1.56
N PRO A 127 -16.15 -7.82 1.61
CA PRO A 127 -15.60 -8.36 2.85
C PRO A 127 -15.24 -7.31 3.89
N PHE A 128 -15.12 -6.04 3.49
CA PHE A 128 -14.61 -4.98 4.35
C PHE A 128 -15.71 -4.17 5.01
N LYS A 129 -15.42 -3.74 6.24
CA LYS A 129 -16.29 -2.89 7.05
C LYS A 129 -15.49 -1.75 7.64
N VAL A 130 -16.09 -0.57 7.62
CA VAL A 130 -15.63 0.60 8.37
C VAL A 130 -16.58 0.77 9.55
N PRO A 131 -16.17 0.42 10.78
CA PRO A 131 -16.98 0.71 11.97
C PRO A 131 -17.27 2.21 12.07
N MET A 132 -18.40 2.56 12.69
CA MET A 132 -18.77 3.96 12.89
C MET A 132 -17.66 4.71 13.65
N GLY A 133 -17.19 5.82 13.05
CA GLY A 133 -16.13 6.64 13.63
C GLY A 133 -14.71 6.06 13.56
N ALA A 134 -14.52 4.95 12.81
CA ALA A 134 -13.21 4.40 12.50
C ALA A 134 -12.65 4.91 11.16
N ASP A 135 -13.45 5.56 10.33
CA ASP A 135 -12.96 6.17 9.10
C ASP A 135 -11.87 7.22 9.37
N ILE A 136 -11.04 7.49 8.36
CA ILE A 136 -9.89 8.37 8.52
C ILE A 136 -10.26 9.79 8.97
N ILE A 137 -11.40 10.32 8.54
CA ILE A 137 -11.80 11.70 8.88
C ILE A 137 -12.15 11.77 10.36
N SER A 138 -13.01 10.86 10.83
CA SER A 138 -13.35 10.72 12.24
C SER A 138 -12.11 10.47 13.13
N GLN A 139 -11.17 9.63 12.67
CA GLN A 139 -9.92 9.36 13.39
C GLN A 139 -9.03 10.62 13.50
N LEU A 140 -8.91 11.40 12.43
CA LEU A 140 -8.11 12.64 12.44
C LEU A 140 -8.74 13.73 13.31
N GLU A 141 -10.06 13.89 13.27
CA GLU A 141 -10.79 14.86 14.11
C GLU A 141 -10.57 14.60 15.60
N LYS A 142 -10.62 13.33 16.04
CA LYS A 142 -10.33 12.94 17.43
C LYS A 142 -8.92 13.34 17.88
N ARG A 143 -8.00 13.56 16.95
CA ARG A 143 -6.60 13.96 17.18
C ARG A 143 -6.37 15.45 16.98
N GLY A 144 -7.44 16.22 16.75
CA GLY A 144 -7.37 17.65 16.47
C GLY A 144 -6.74 17.97 15.11
N VAL A 145 -6.66 17.01 14.18
CA VAL A 145 -6.18 17.21 12.82
C VAL A 145 -7.38 17.43 11.91
N LYS A 146 -7.51 18.62 11.30
CA LYS A 146 -8.60 18.88 10.36
C LYS A 146 -8.21 18.36 8.97
N ALA A 147 -9.18 17.95 8.17
CA ALA A 147 -8.94 17.47 6.81
C ALA A 147 -8.21 18.52 5.93
N GLN A 148 -8.47 19.81 6.16
CA GLN A 148 -7.79 20.94 5.51
C GLN A 148 -6.31 21.09 5.89
N ASP A 149 -5.88 20.51 7.02
CA ASP A 149 -4.50 20.63 7.50
C ASP A 149 -3.59 19.57 6.86
N VAL A 150 -4.17 18.50 6.29
CA VAL A 150 -3.40 17.47 5.58
C VAL A 150 -2.78 18.06 4.31
N ARG A 151 -1.45 17.96 4.21
CA ARG A 151 -0.66 18.59 3.12
C ARG A 151 -0.30 17.62 2.02
N TRP A 152 -0.10 16.35 2.37
CA TRP A 152 0.33 15.32 1.45
C TRP A 152 -0.48 14.05 1.67
N ILE A 153 -0.90 13.43 0.57
CA ILE A 153 -1.45 12.08 0.53
C ILE A 153 -0.55 11.28 -0.40
N ILE A 154 0.00 10.19 0.09
CA ILE A 154 0.83 9.27 -0.68
C ILE A 154 0.00 8.00 -0.85
N LEU A 155 -0.38 7.70 -2.09
CA LEU A 155 -1.15 6.52 -2.43
C LEU A 155 -0.18 5.40 -2.86
N PRO A 156 -0.06 4.30 -2.10
CA PRO A 156 0.81 3.19 -2.48
C PRO A 156 0.38 2.56 -3.81
N ASP A 157 -0.92 2.49 -4.03
CA ASP A 157 -1.54 2.28 -5.33
C ASP A 157 -2.93 2.95 -5.31
N LEU A 158 -3.73 2.68 -6.33
CA LEU A 158 -5.11 3.17 -6.43
C LEU A 158 -6.15 2.13 -6.00
N ALA A 159 -5.81 1.10 -5.23
CA ALA A 159 -6.86 0.24 -4.71
C ALA A 159 -7.81 1.05 -3.79
N PRO A 160 -9.10 0.71 -3.73
CA PRO A 160 -10.09 1.53 -3.02
C PRO A 160 -9.80 1.70 -1.52
N GLU A 161 -9.15 0.74 -0.88
CA GLU A 161 -8.72 0.82 0.52
C GLU A 161 -7.61 1.86 0.76
N TRP A 162 -6.90 2.27 -0.29
CA TRP A 162 -5.86 3.31 -0.21
C TRP A 162 -6.37 4.65 -0.70
N SER A 163 -7.13 4.67 -1.78
CA SER A 163 -7.54 5.89 -2.49
C SER A 163 -8.94 6.41 -2.11
N GLY A 164 -9.76 5.60 -1.42
CA GLY A 164 -11.19 5.81 -1.26
C GLY A 164 -11.61 7.12 -0.60
N ARG A 165 -10.71 7.79 0.13
CA ARG A 165 -10.97 9.09 0.78
C ARG A 165 -10.03 10.21 0.32
N ALA A 166 -9.28 10.02 -0.77
CA ALA A 166 -8.33 11.03 -1.24
C ALA A 166 -9.02 12.38 -1.58
N GLY A 167 -10.27 12.34 -2.01
CA GLY A 167 -11.11 13.51 -2.26
C GLY A 167 -11.49 14.32 -1.01
N SER A 168 -11.44 13.73 0.18
CA SER A 168 -11.90 14.36 1.44
C SER A 168 -10.91 15.39 2.01
N PHE A 169 -9.71 15.54 1.42
CA PHE A 169 -8.64 16.39 1.92
C PHE A 169 -8.33 17.52 0.90
N PRO A 170 -9.00 18.68 1.01
CA PRO A 170 -9.03 19.67 -0.07
C PRO A 170 -7.69 20.34 -0.35
N ASN A 171 -6.78 20.41 0.63
CA ASN A 171 -5.49 21.09 0.51
C ASN A 171 -4.31 20.14 0.25
N ALA A 172 -4.56 18.84 0.22
CA ALA A 172 -3.50 17.85 0.12
C ALA A 172 -3.06 17.67 -1.35
N VAL A 173 -1.75 17.63 -1.59
CA VAL A 173 -1.22 17.10 -2.87
C VAL A 173 -1.31 15.57 -2.82
N VAL A 174 -1.89 14.96 -3.86
CA VAL A 174 -2.03 13.50 -3.95
C VAL A 174 -0.92 12.93 -4.82
N VAL A 175 -0.02 12.17 -4.23
CA VAL A 175 1.11 11.54 -4.90
C VAL A 175 0.77 10.09 -5.23
N VAL A 176 0.96 9.70 -6.48
CA VAL A 176 0.81 8.32 -6.96
C VAL A 176 1.80 8.05 -8.09
N SER A 177 2.17 6.80 -8.32
CA SER A 177 3.03 6.43 -9.44
C SER A 177 2.38 6.78 -10.79
N ALA A 178 3.18 7.30 -11.72
CA ALA A 178 2.78 7.51 -13.10
C ALA A 178 2.28 6.20 -13.73
N GLN A 179 2.99 5.10 -13.50
CA GLN A 179 2.63 3.77 -14.00
C GLN A 179 1.28 3.31 -13.43
N ALA A 180 1.04 3.51 -12.13
CA ALA A 180 -0.23 3.16 -11.50
C ALA A 180 -1.39 3.97 -12.10
N TRP A 181 -1.18 5.27 -12.35
CA TRP A 181 -2.19 6.17 -12.90
C TRP A 181 -2.55 5.88 -14.36
N THR A 182 -1.56 5.55 -15.19
CA THR A 182 -1.74 5.34 -16.63
C THR A 182 -1.99 3.90 -17.03
N ASN A 183 -2.02 2.94 -16.07
CA ASN A 183 -2.12 1.52 -16.40
C ASN A 183 -3.41 1.21 -17.20
N PRO A 184 -3.30 0.79 -18.49
CA PRO A 184 -4.47 0.53 -19.33
C PRO A 184 -5.24 -0.72 -18.90
N LYS A 185 -4.61 -1.66 -18.19
CA LYS A 185 -5.27 -2.88 -17.70
C LYS A 185 -6.37 -2.57 -16.69
N ARG A 186 -6.28 -1.43 -15.97
CA ARG A 186 -7.32 -0.96 -15.05
C ARG A 186 -8.69 -0.75 -15.71
N LYS A 187 -8.74 -0.46 -17.02
CA LYS A 187 -10.01 -0.29 -17.75
C LYS A 187 -10.82 -1.58 -17.88
N TYR A 188 -10.23 -2.74 -17.59
CA TYR A 188 -10.84 -4.06 -17.78
C TYR A 188 -11.33 -4.71 -16.47
N LEU A 189 -11.19 -4.05 -15.31
CA LEU A 189 -11.31 -4.69 -13.98
C LEU A 189 -12.73 -4.69 -13.43
N GLU A 190 -13.64 -5.33 -14.17
CA GLU A 190 -15.05 -5.53 -13.82
C GLU A 190 -15.96 -4.36 -14.22
N VAL A 191 -17.02 -4.69 -14.96
CA VAL A 191 -18.06 -3.79 -15.47
C VAL A 191 -18.81 -3.04 -14.34
N GLU A 192 -18.61 -3.44 -13.07
CA GLU A 192 -19.33 -2.93 -11.90
C GLU A 192 -18.48 -2.06 -10.95
N LEU A 193 -17.14 -2.03 -11.09
CA LEU A 193 -16.29 -1.17 -10.28
C LEU A 193 -16.00 0.15 -11.01
N HIS A 194 -16.29 1.27 -10.35
CA HIS A 194 -15.83 2.56 -10.83
C HIS A 194 -14.30 2.63 -10.75
N ASP A 195 -13.72 3.23 -11.78
CA ASP A 195 -12.29 3.52 -11.82
C ASP A 195 -11.87 4.28 -10.55
N PRO A 196 -10.98 3.74 -9.71
CA PRO A 196 -10.64 4.34 -8.42
C PRO A 196 -9.94 5.70 -8.57
N ARG A 197 -9.49 6.06 -9.78
CA ARG A 197 -9.06 7.43 -10.09
C ARG A 197 -10.16 8.45 -9.81
N ALA A 198 -11.44 8.05 -9.83
CA ALA A 198 -12.56 8.91 -9.47
C ALA A 198 -12.51 9.41 -8.01
N PHE A 199 -11.79 8.74 -7.11
CA PHE A 199 -11.59 9.20 -5.74
C PHE A 199 -10.47 10.24 -5.61
N VAL A 200 -9.67 10.43 -6.65
CA VAL A 200 -8.48 11.27 -6.65
C VAL A 200 -8.75 12.54 -7.47
N PRO A 201 -8.73 13.72 -6.85
CA PRO A 201 -8.90 14.96 -7.61
C PRO A 201 -7.67 15.26 -8.46
N GLU A 202 -7.83 15.19 -9.78
CA GLU A 202 -6.74 15.27 -10.76
C GLU A 202 -6.00 16.61 -10.69
N GLU A 203 -6.68 17.69 -10.32
CA GLU A 203 -6.08 19.01 -10.15
C GLU A 203 -5.08 19.10 -8.98
N ARG A 204 -5.08 18.11 -8.08
CA ARG A 204 -4.16 17.99 -6.93
C ARG A 204 -3.14 16.87 -7.12
N LEU A 205 -3.15 16.22 -8.29
CA LEU A 205 -2.35 15.03 -8.56
C LEU A 205 -0.89 15.38 -8.85
N ARG A 206 0.02 14.66 -8.23
CA ARG A 206 1.45 14.63 -8.54
C ARG A 206 1.86 13.22 -8.91
N LEU A 207 2.22 13.02 -10.17
CA LEU A 207 2.70 11.73 -10.65
C LEU A 207 4.17 11.55 -10.32
N GLN A 208 4.51 10.42 -9.69
CA GLN A 208 5.88 9.98 -9.49
C GLN A 208 6.30 9.07 -10.65
N ASP A 209 7.28 9.51 -11.43
CA ASP A 209 7.95 8.66 -12.42
C ASP A 209 9.23 8.09 -11.81
N PHE A 210 9.26 6.78 -11.57
CA PHE A 210 10.45 6.08 -11.05
C PHE A 210 11.48 5.75 -12.13
N THR A 211 11.10 5.73 -13.41
CA THR A 211 11.99 5.29 -14.49
C THR A 211 13.22 6.19 -14.65
N ILE A 212 13.11 7.43 -14.19
CA ILE A 212 14.18 8.45 -14.20
C ILE A 212 14.92 8.56 -12.86
N GLN A 213 14.52 7.78 -11.84
CA GLN A 213 15.02 7.93 -10.48
C GLN A 213 16.23 7.05 -10.21
N PRO A 214 17.14 7.47 -9.32
CA PRO A 214 18.24 6.62 -8.93
C PRO A 214 17.75 5.50 -8.01
N PRO A 215 18.56 4.45 -7.87
CA PRO A 215 18.34 3.39 -6.89
C PRO A 215 18.41 3.87 -5.44
N TYR A 216 17.65 3.23 -4.57
CA TYR A 216 17.66 3.51 -3.14
C TYR A 216 17.97 2.23 -2.35
N GLY A 217 19.21 2.11 -1.87
CA GLY A 217 19.68 0.89 -1.21
C GLY A 217 19.54 -0.34 -2.13
N PRO A 218 18.82 -1.40 -1.71
CA PRO A 218 18.57 -2.57 -2.54
C PRO A 218 17.40 -2.41 -3.53
N PHE A 219 16.63 -1.32 -3.43
CA PHE A 219 15.47 -1.08 -4.31
C PHE A 219 15.91 -0.50 -5.65
N ALA A 220 15.13 -0.79 -6.69
CA ALA A 220 15.43 -0.37 -8.06
C ALA A 220 15.50 1.15 -8.19
N HIS A 221 14.55 1.84 -7.55
CA HIS A 221 14.39 3.28 -7.60
C HIS A 221 13.89 3.84 -6.26
N GLY A 222 14.27 5.08 -5.94
CA GLY A 222 13.67 5.85 -4.87
C GLY A 222 13.85 7.36 -5.03
N GLN A 223 12.92 8.12 -4.46
CA GLN A 223 12.87 9.58 -4.57
C GLN A 223 12.56 10.20 -3.21
N ASP A 224 13.41 11.13 -2.77
CA ASP A 224 13.11 11.99 -1.61
C ASP A 224 11.98 12.96 -1.97
N LEU A 225 10.82 12.79 -1.33
CA LEU A 225 9.62 13.56 -1.64
C LEU A 225 9.76 15.05 -1.24
N LEU A 226 10.41 15.29 -0.10
CA LEU A 226 10.48 16.60 0.56
C LEU A 226 11.86 17.25 0.44
N SER A 227 12.85 16.54 -0.13
CA SER A 227 14.24 16.99 -0.27
C SER A 227 14.93 17.27 1.08
N ASP A 228 14.45 16.62 2.13
CA ASP A 228 14.94 16.74 3.51
C ASP A 228 15.35 15.40 4.13
N GLY A 229 15.35 14.32 3.33
CA GLY A 229 15.76 12.98 3.72
C GLY A 229 14.78 12.27 4.64
N THR A 230 13.59 12.82 4.91
CA THR A 230 12.66 12.20 5.87
C THR A 230 11.74 11.16 5.23
N LEU A 231 11.27 11.42 4.01
CA LEU A 231 10.26 10.63 3.31
C LEU A 231 10.77 10.24 1.91
N ILE A 232 11.14 8.98 1.74
CA ILE A 232 11.62 8.46 0.45
C ILE A 232 10.55 7.55 -0.14
N LEU A 233 9.99 7.95 -1.29
CA LEU A 233 9.15 7.06 -2.10
C LEU A 233 10.03 5.94 -2.65
N VAL A 234 9.59 4.70 -2.52
CA VAL A 234 10.34 3.52 -2.97
C VAL A 234 9.52 2.82 -4.05
N ASP A 235 10.16 2.52 -5.18
CA ASP A 235 9.54 1.71 -6.22
C ASP A 235 9.41 0.26 -5.74
N LEU A 236 8.17 -0.20 -5.63
CA LEU A 236 7.82 -1.55 -5.23
C LEU A 236 6.80 -2.16 -6.21
N ASP A 237 6.97 -1.88 -7.51
CA ASP A 237 6.16 -2.46 -8.59
C ASP A 237 6.12 -4.00 -8.50
N GLY A 238 4.97 -4.60 -8.82
CA GLY A 238 4.77 -6.05 -8.83
C GLY A 238 3.53 -6.50 -8.09
N GLY A 239 3.35 -6.09 -6.83
CA GLY A 239 2.11 -6.34 -6.08
C GLY A 239 0.90 -5.68 -6.79
N ALA A 240 1.06 -4.39 -7.05
CA ALA A 240 0.24 -3.63 -7.97
C ALA A 240 1.13 -3.04 -9.07
N ALA A 241 0.58 -2.85 -10.26
CA ALA A 241 1.26 -2.12 -11.32
C ALA A 241 1.54 -0.67 -10.88
N GLY A 242 2.81 -0.29 -10.81
CA GLY A 242 3.28 0.98 -10.28
C GLY A 242 3.14 1.10 -8.75
N GLY A 243 3.09 -0.03 -8.03
CA GLY A 243 3.02 -0.04 -6.57
C GLY A 243 4.19 0.72 -5.93
N MET A 244 3.90 1.49 -4.88
CA MET A 244 4.88 2.30 -4.15
C MET A 244 4.89 1.96 -2.67
N GLY A 245 6.09 1.99 -2.10
CA GLY A 245 6.29 2.06 -0.66
C GLY A 245 6.71 3.45 -0.21
N LEU A 246 6.75 3.64 1.10
CA LEU A 246 7.29 4.83 1.72
C LEU A 246 8.30 4.45 2.80
N TRP A 247 9.54 4.89 2.63
CA TRP A 247 10.57 4.81 3.66
C TRP A 247 10.53 6.09 4.49
N VAL A 248 10.21 5.95 5.77
CA VAL A 248 10.07 7.04 6.74
C VAL A 248 11.25 7.01 7.70
N ASN A 249 12.08 8.04 7.69
CA ASN A 249 13.19 8.20 8.63
C ASN A 249 12.72 8.92 9.90
N LEU A 250 12.35 8.12 10.92
CA LEU A 250 12.01 8.58 12.27
C LEU A 250 13.27 8.70 13.16
N ASP A 251 13.14 9.37 14.31
CA ASP A 251 14.24 9.57 15.27
C ASP A 251 14.73 8.23 15.84
N SER A 252 13.81 7.31 16.07
CA SER A 252 14.07 5.96 16.57
C SER A 252 14.60 4.99 15.49
N GLY A 253 14.73 5.43 14.25
CA GLY A 253 15.16 4.63 13.11
C GLY A 253 14.08 4.51 12.03
N PRO A 254 14.44 3.97 10.85
CA PRO A 254 13.54 3.97 9.71
C PRO A 254 12.40 2.96 9.84
N VAL A 255 11.32 3.27 9.12
CA VAL A 255 10.20 2.36 8.85
C VAL A 255 9.95 2.32 7.35
N LEU A 256 9.80 1.13 6.77
CA LEU A 256 9.34 0.95 5.40
C LEU A 256 7.87 0.52 5.40
N LEU A 257 6.99 1.38 4.89
CA LEU A 257 5.59 1.05 4.62
C LEU A 257 5.53 0.40 3.24
N THR A 258 5.12 -0.87 3.17
CA THR A 258 5.30 -1.67 1.95
C THR A 258 4.26 -1.42 0.86
N GLY A 259 3.09 -0.88 1.23
CA GLY A 259 1.95 -0.83 0.31
C GLY A 259 1.64 -2.23 -0.24
N PRO A 260 1.34 -2.37 -1.55
CA PRO A 260 0.92 -3.64 -2.15
C PRO A 260 2.05 -4.69 -2.26
N ALA A 261 3.29 -4.36 -1.91
CA ALA A 261 4.43 -5.26 -2.11
C ALA A 261 4.61 -6.32 -1.01
N ALA A 262 3.86 -6.22 0.09
CA ALA A 262 3.72 -7.25 1.10
C ALA A 262 2.44 -7.04 1.91
N PHE A 263 1.61 -8.07 2.03
CA PHE A 263 0.32 -7.98 2.73
C PHE A 263 0.49 -8.28 4.21
N VAL A 264 1.26 -9.32 4.53
CA VAL A 264 1.46 -9.85 5.88
C VAL A 264 2.92 -10.18 6.16
N TYR A 265 3.24 -10.41 7.43
CA TYR A 265 4.58 -10.77 7.89
C TYR A 265 5.24 -11.87 7.04
N ASP A 266 4.51 -12.96 6.80
CA ASP A 266 5.01 -14.15 6.08
C ASP A 266 5.53 -13.81 4.68
N ASN A 267 4.95 -12.82 3.99
CA ASN A 267 5.38 -12.45 2.65
C ASN A 267 6.83 -11.94 2.64
N ILE A 268 7.24 -11.30 3.74
CA ILE A 268 8.56 -10.68 3.87
C ILE A 268 9.56 -11.69 4.43
N PHE A 269 9.21 -12.34 5.54
CA PHE A 269 10.17 -13.11 6.34
C PHE A 269 10.24 -14.58 5.96
N ASP A 270 9.12 -15.17 5.55
CA ASP A 270 9.05 -16.56 5.07
C ASP A 270 9.05 -16.64 3.53
N GLN A 271 9.01 -15.48 2.86
CA GLN A 271 8.88 -15.33 1.41
C GLN A 271 7.64 -16.04 0.83
N ALA A 272 6.61 -16.21 1.66
CA ALA A 272 5.36 -16.84 1.28
C ALA A 272 4.61 -15.96 0.28
N LEU A 273 4.14 -16.55 -0.82
CA LEU A 273 3.35 -15.78 -1.77
C LEU A 273 1.91 -15.61 -1.28
N PRO A 274 1.28 -14.44 -1.46
CA PRO A 274 -0.17 -14.31 -1.39
C PRO A 274 -0.81 -15.03 -2.59
N ASP A 275 -2.13 -15.13 -2.59
CA ASP A 275 -2.83 -15.68 -3.76
C ASP A 275 -2.53 -14.83 -5.01
N ARG A 276 -2.12 -15.51 -6.08
CA ARG A 276 -1.66 -14.91 -7.33
C ARG A 276 -2.69 -14.00 -7.99
N ARG A 277 -3.97 -14.14 -7.66
CA ARG A 277 -5.05 -13.28 -8.17
C ARG A 277 -4.94 -11.83 -7.67
N PHE A 278 -4.23 -11.60 -6.56
CA PHE A 278 -4.06 -10.29 -5.94
C PHE A 278 -2.70 -9.63 -6.25
N VAL A 279 -1.89 -10.24 -7.12
CA VAL A 279 -0.53 -9.78 -7.47
C VAL A 279 -0.38 -9.68 -8.99
N VAL A 280 0.05 -8.53 -9.49
CA VAL A 280 0.21 -8.28 -10.93
C VAL A 280 1.42 -9.01 -11.52
N ASP A 281 2.56 -9.02 -10.81
CA ASP A 281 3.75 -9.77 -11.17
C ASP A 281 4.40 -10.40 -9.92
N VAL A 282 4.26 -11.72 -9.82
CA VAL A 282 4.80 -12.53 -8.73
C VAL A 282 6.34 -12.45 -8.67
N SER A 283 7.01 -12.30 -9.82
CA SER A 283 8.47 -12.23 -9.85
C SER A 283 8.97 -10.95 -9.19
N SER A 284 8.37 -9.80 -9.54
CA SER A 284 8.68 -8.52 -8.93
C SER A 284 8.23 -8.44 -7.46
N PHE A 285 7.09 -9.06 -7.11
CA PHE A 285 6.68 -9.19 -5.71
C PHE A 285 7.73 -9.93 -4.87
N ALA A 286 8.15 -11.12 -5.30
CA ALA A 286 9.17 -11.92 -4.61
C ALA A 286 10.55 -11.22 -4.58
N TRP A 287 10.85 -10.44 -5.62
CA TRP A 287 12.04 -9.60 -5.66
C TRP A 287 12.00 -8.51 -4.58
N ASN A 288 10.89 -7.79 -4.48
CA ASN A 288 10.73 -6.71 -3.52
C ASN A 288 10.83 -7.22 -2.08
N THR A 289 10.24 -8.38 -1.77
CA THR A 289 10.36 -8.98 -0.42
C THR A 289 11.80 -9.36 -0.09
N ARG A 290 12.57 -9.85 -1.06
CA ARG A 290 14.03 -10.05 -0.91
C ARG A 290 14.78 -8.73 -0.69
N ALA A 291 14.49 -7.70 -1.47
CA ALA A 291 15.11 -6.38 -1.32
C ALA A 291 14.81 -5.77 0.05
N MET A 292 13.58 -5.94 0.57
CA MET A 292 13.22 -5.53 1.93
C MET A 292 14.09 -6.24 2.99
N ARG A 293 14.29 -7.56 2.87
CA ARG A 293 15.19 -8.29 3.78
C ARG A 293 16.63 -7.79 3.70
N GLN A 294 17.14 -7.52 2.50
CA GLN A 294 18.48 -6.93 2.33
C GLN A 294 18.58 -5.53 2.91
N ALA A 295 17.51 -4.73 2.82
CA ALA A 295 17.48 -3.40 3.43
C ALA A 295 17.53 -3.52 4.96
N GLN A 296 16.85 -4.51 5.55
CA GLN A 296 16.86 -4.74 6.98
C GLN A 296 18.20 -5.31 7.48
N GLU A 297 18.88 -6.14 6.68
CA GLU A 297 20.25 -6.59 6.97
C GLU A 297 21.24 -5.40 6.98
N ALA A 298 21.12 -4.50 5.99
CA ALA A 298 21.95 -3.30 5.90
C ALA A 298 21.60 -2.24 6.96
N VAL A 299 20.35 -2.24 7.44
CA VAL A 299 19.83 -1.29 8.41
C VAL A 299 19.08 -2.07 9.49
N PRO A 300 19.79 -2.61 10.51
CA PRO A 300 19.17 -3.48 11.52
C PRO A 300 18.05 -2.81 12.33
N ARG A 301 18.03 -1.48 12.38
CA ARG A 301 16.93 -0.70 12.99
C ARG A 301 15.76 -0.43 12.03
N LEU A 302 15.72 -1.01 10.84
CA LEU A 302 14.57 -0.91 9.94
C LEU A 302 13.43 -1.79 10.44
N VAL A 303 12.25 -1.19 10.63
CA VAL A 303 11.00 -1.95 10.73
C VAL A 303 10.31 -1.91 9.38
N ILE A 304 9.90 -3.06 8.87
CA ILE A 304 9.13 -3.16 7.64
C ILE A 304 7.69 -3.42 8.05
N ALA A 305 6.76 -2.55 7.66
CA ALA A 305 5.34 -2.62 8.01
C ALA A 305 4.53 -3.11 6.80
N PRO A 306 4.04 -4.36 6.82
CA PRO A 306 3.15 -4.89 5.78
C PRO A 306 1.82 -4.11 5.71
N ALA A 307 1.14 -4.17 4.57
CA ALA A 307 -0.12 -3.45 4.34
C ALA A 307 -1.24 -3.79 5.33
N HIS A 308 -1.33 -5.06 5.75
CA HIS A 308 -2.45 -5.61 6.51
C HIS A 308 -1.99 -6.40 7.74
N ASP A 309 -0.88 -5.98 8.35
CA ASP A 309 -0.31 -6.68 9.50
C ASP A 309 0.44 -5.72 10.42
N LEU A 310 0.04 -5.71 11.69
CA LEU A 310 0.64 -4.88 12.73
C LEU A 310 1.78 -5.58 13.49
N SER A 311 2.07 -6.86 13.19
CA SER A 311 2.97 -7.70 13.97
C SER A 311 4.37 -7.12 14.06
N THR A 312 4.95 -6.65 12.95
CA THR A 312 6.32 -6.08 12.95
C THR A 312 6.41 -4.81 13.80
N LEU A 313 5.39 -3.96 13.76
CA LEU A 313 5.31 -2.74 14.57
C LEU A 313 5.11 -3.07 16.06
N LYS A 314 4.25 -4.04 16.37
CA LYS A 314 4.01 -4.50 17.76
C LYS A 314 5.24 -5.17 18.38
N LEU A 315 6.01 -5.91 17.61
CA LEU A 315 7.24 -6.57 18.05
C LEU A 315 8.42 -5.59 18.19
N SER A 316 8.32 -4.39 17.62
CA SER A 316 9.36 -3.36 17.66
C SER A 316 8.79 -2.01 18.14
N PRO A 317 8.29 -1.91 19.39
CA PRO A 317 7.69 -0.68 19.89
C PRO A 317 8.70 0.47 19.90
N ARG A 318 8.26 1.67 19.49
CA ARG A 318 9.10 2.88 19.43
C ARG A 318 8.34 4.09 19.98
N PRO A 319 9.03 5.04 20.63
CA PRO A 319 8.39 6.21 21.26
C PRO A 319 7.78 7.21 20.27
N ASP A 320 8.19 7.16 19.00
CA ASP A 320 7.73 8.00 17.90
C ASP A 320 6.76 7.27 16.95
N ILE A 321 6.31 6.07 17.33
CA ILE A 321 5.26 5.30 16.65
C ILE A 321 4.13 4.98 17.61
N GLU A 322 2.92 5.40 17.28
CA GLU A 322 1.71 5.06 18.04
C GLU A 322 0.81 4.15 17.18
N ILE A 323 0.46 2.96 17.69
CA ILE A 323 -0.49 2.06 17.03
C ILE A 323 -1.86 2.29 17.66
N VAL A 324 -2.82 2.75 16.86
CA VAL A 324 -4.18 2.99 17.33
C VAL A 324 -5.14 1.98 16.71
N PRO A 325 -5.79 1.16 17.56
CA PRO A 325 -6.75 0.16 17.11
C PRO A 325 -8.03 0.77 16.50
#